data_AF-A0A351YUR5-F1
#
_entry.id   AF-A0A351YUR5-F1
#
_cell.length_a   1.000
_cell.length_b   1.000
_cell.length_c   1.000
_cell.angle_alpha   90.00
_cell.angle_beta   90.00
_cell.angle_gamma   90.00
#
_symmetry.space_group_name_H-M   'P 1'
#
loop_
_entity.id
_entity.type
_entity.pdbx_description
1 polymer ?
#
loop_
_entity_poly.entity_id
_entity_poly.type
_entity_poly.pdbx_seq_one_letter_code
_entity_poly.pdbx_strand_id
1 'polypeptide(L)'
;MNFGIEHPQALYALLLLIPCHFQMNKRFKRLIREFSSAESSATAREHLRKIKTRFTLRMISTLCAWVMLIAAIAGFYWGTVSVPVQKSGKEVSFVFDISYSMEATDAPGGMTRLESAANYASELLDHMQNVSVSVVLAKGEATVAIPVTEDYNAIRSLLTSLSPKLITSPGSSLGNGIRAALSSFPKESSRASFIWVFTDGEETDSSLAQVLSETVDCGIPTAIIGFGSEHESSVLAGDGTTSVQTALRSKQIQKTIESVQKKATKQKWANLPLLMFTDASEVGSAYKLMQYIKPSTPHQDPHNMQASKEKAADASVVYEVKSIPRSPMFIGLAIFFFVISFVFCEFNSLPQFAKNSAAKKGTLLASIVFAAMLTSCSGKVSNGAKILEGRLDYNRKDYQGAIANFLEAYDSAKSTDDKTSQEYALFGLASTYLMQDENESAIKRFEQITPSAPENIRFSVYYNSGIIAHKNGDYAKAAKMFKNALEIDSTNINAKINLELSLEENAVQARKSEQQLSPVTKEKEEVSPLESAIYSLLREKETEQWKNSQKDSAERNSLDY
;
A
#
# COMPACT_ATOMS: atom_id res chain seq x y z
N MET A 1 21.52 -11.07 4.59
CA MET A 1 20.61 -11.98 5.33
C MET A 1 20.24 -11.29 6.62
N ASN A 2 19.04 -10.72 6.70
CA ASN A 2 18.54 -10.17 7.96
C ASN A 2 18.08 -11.35 8.82
N PHE A 3 18.81 -11.61 9.89
CA PHE A 3 18.44 -12.57 10.93
C PHE A 3 17.89 -11.78 12.10
N GLY A 4 16.73 -12.20 12.61
CA GLY A 4 16.15 -11.54 13.77
C GLY A 4 15.22 -12.45 14.55
N ILE A 5 14.79 -11.91 15.70
CA ILE A 5 14.03 -12.62 16.73
C ILE A 5 12.85 -11.73 17.10
N GLU A 6 11.63 -12.22 16.94
CA GLU A 6 10.40 -11.47 17.28
C GLU A 6 10.25 -11.27 18.80
N HIS A 7 10.58 -12.30 19.58
CA HIS A 7 10.41 -12.32 21.03
C HIS A 7 11.69 -12.77 21.74
N PRO A 8 12.72 -11.91 21.84
CA PRO A 8 14.00 -12.26 22.46
C PRO A 8 13.86 -12.70 23.92
N GLN A 9 12.87 -12.17 24.64
CA GLN A 9 12.53 -12.55 26.01
C GLN A 9 12.23 -14.05 26.20
N ALA A 10 11.75 -14.74 25.17
CA ALA A 10 11.47 -16.18 25.23
C ALA A 10 12.74 -17.01 25.51
N LEU A 11 13.92 -16.49 25.15
CA LEU A 11 15.20 -17.17 25.37
C LEU A 11 15.55 -17.33 26.86
N TYR A 12 15.00 -16.50 27.75
CA TYR A 12 15.19 -16.67 29.20
C TYR A 12 14.64 -18.01 29.71
N ALA A 13 13.69 -18.63 29.00
CA ALA A 13 13.19 -19.96 29.34
C ALA A 13 14.26 -21.07 29.23
N LEU A 14 15.38 -20.84 28.52
CA LEU A 14 16.50 -21.78 28.47
C LEU A 14 17.13 -22.02 29.86
N LEU A 15 17.07 -21.02 30.76
CA LEU A 15 17.57 -21.17 32.13
C LEU A 15 16.80 -22.23 32.92
N LEU A 16 15.52 -22.48 32.60
CA LEU A 16 14.72 -23.53 33.24
C LEU A 16 15.15 -24.96 32.85
N LEU A 17 15.92 -25.13 31.77
CA LEU A 17 16.43 -26.43 31.36
C LEU A 17 17.57 -26.93 32.26
N ILE A 18 18.31 -26.03 32.89
CA ILE A 18 19.43 -26.36 33.80
C ILE A 18 18.96 -27.16 35.03
N PRO A 19 17.98 -26.68 35.85
CA PRO A 19 17.47 -27.45 36.98
C PRO A 19 16.77 -28.74 36.54
N CYS A 20 16.09 -28.73 35.38
CA CYS A 20 15.48 -29.92 34.81
C CYS A 20 16.53 -31.01 34.51
N HIS A 21 17.62 -30.64 33.84
CA HIS A 21 18.74 -31.55 33.55
C HIS A 21 19.38 -32.10 34.83
N PHE A 22 19.61 -31.25 35.84
CA PHE A 22 20.18 -31.67 37.11
C PHE A 22 19.29 -32.66 37.85
N GLN A 23 17.98 -32.41 37.91
CA GLN A 23 17.02 -33.30 38.55
C GLN A 23 16.92 -34.65 37.84
N MET A 24 16.96 -34.65 36.50
CA MET A 24 16.92 -35.86 35.68
C MET A 24 18.20 -36.71 35.88
N ASN A 25 19.37 -36.07 35.93
CA ASN A 25 20.64 -36.71 36.30
C ASN A 25 20.66 -37.25 37.74
N LYS A 26 20.07 -36.53 38.69
CA LYS A 26 19.96 -36.96 40.09
C LYS A 26 19.11 -38.22 40.21
N ARG A 27 17.95 -38.27 39.53
CA ARG A 27 17.11 -39.48 39.45
C ARG A 27 17.87 -40.65 38.84
N PHE A 28 18.62 -40.41 37.77
CA PHE A 28 19.44 -41.43 37.12
C PHE A 28 20.52 -42.02 38.02
N LYS A 29 21.28 -41.15 38.71
CA LYS A 29 22.32 -41.57 39.67
C LYS A 29 21.75 -42.33 40.87
N ARG A 30 20.48 -42.13 41.23
CA ARG A 30 19.80 -42.94 42.26
C ARG A 30 19.46 -44.33 41.73
N LEU A 31 18.82 -44.39 40.56
CA LEU A 31 18.45 -45.65 39.90
C LEU A 31 19.65 -46.57 39.63
N ILE A 32 20.80 -46.01 39.19
CA ILE A 32 22.02 -46.82 39.00
C ILE A 32 22.58 -47.32 40.33
N ARG A 33 22.51 -46.52 41.40
CA ARG A 33 23.05 -46.92 42.72
C ARG A 33 22.31 -48.13 43.27
N GLU A 34 20.97 -48.10 43.20
CA GLU A 34 20.10 -49.22 43.61
C GLU A 34 20.37 -50.50 42.80
N PHE A 35 20.71 -50.36 41.51
CA PHE A 35 21.10 -51.48 40.65
C PHE A 35 22.52 -52.01 40.91
N SER A 36 23.49 -51.12 41.16
CA SER A 36 24.89 -51.49 41.38
C SER A 36 25.13 -52.26 42.68
N SER A 37 24.25 -52.09 43.67
CA SER A 37 24.27 -52.86 44.91
C SER A 37 23.72 -54.28 44.77
N ALA A 38 23.08 -54.63 43.65
CA ALA A 38 22.31 -55.87 43.50
C ALA A 38 23.01 -57.00 42.71
N GLU A 39 24.01 -56.74 41.85
CA GLU A 39 24.62 -57.80 41.02
C GLU A 39 26.06 -57.49 40.55
N SER A 40 27.00 -58.40 40.83
CA SER A 40 28.43 -58.31 40.48
C SER A 40 28.80 -59.33 39.39
N SER A 41 28.25 -59.18 38.18
CA SER A 41 28.55 -60.04 37.02
C SER A 41 28.97 -59.22 35.80
N ALA A 42 29.71 -59.84 34.86
CA ALA A 42 30.15 -59.19 33.62
C ALA A 42 28.97 -58.79 32.70
N THR A 43 27.90 -59.58 32.72
CA THR A 43 26.63 -59.31 32.03
C THR A 43 25.91 -58.10 32.62
N ALA A 44 25.91 -57.91 33.94
CA ALA A 44 25.36 -56.73 34.59
C ALA A 44 26.09 -55.44 34.16
N ARG A 45 27.42 -55.48 33.97
CA ARG A 45 28.20 -54.34 33.45
C ARG A 45 27.81 -53.94 32.02
N GLU A 46 27.57 -54.90 31.13
CA GLU A 46 27.13 -54.61 29.76
C GLU A 46 25.70 -54.04 29.73
N HIS A 47 24.79 -54.60 30.55
CA HIS A 47 23.44 -54.08 30.73
C HIS A 47 23.44 -52.65 31.28
N LEU A 48 24.26 -52.35 32.29
CA LEU A 48 24.42 -51.00 32.84
C LEU A 48 24.96 -50.00 31.81
N ARG A 49 25.87 -50.42 30.92
CA ARG A 49 26.37 -49.58 29.83
C ARG A 49 25.29 -49.27 28.80
N LYS A 50 24.45 -50.26 28.44
CA LYS A 50 23.29 -50.06 27.55
C LYS A 50 22.22 -49.16 28.18
N ILE A 51 21.98 -49.30 29.49
CA ILE A 51 21.07 -48.42 30.25
C ILE A 51 21.61 -46.98 30.28
N LYS A 52 22.91 -46.79 30.56
CA LYS A 52 23.55 -45.46 30.55
C LYS A 52 23.45 -44.77 29.21
N THR A 53 23.86 -45.45 28.14
CA THR A 53 23.81 -44.89 26.78
C THR A 53 22.40 -44.49 26.37
N ARG A 54 21.40 -45.36 26.59
CA ARG A 54 19.98 -45.05 26.27
C ARG A 54 19.42 -43.90 27.09
N PHE A 55 19.73 -43.85 28.38
CA PHE A 55 19.31 -42.75 29.24
C PHE A 55 19.91 -41.41 28.79
N THR A 56 21.20 -41.40 28.45
CA THR A 56 21.87 -40.21 27.90
C THR A 56 21.25 -39.78 26.57
N LEU A 57 20.98 -40.70 25.65
CA LEU A 57 20.34 -40.40 24.37
C LEU A 57 18.92 -39.83 24.56
N ARG A 58 18.13 -40.40 25.48
CA ARG A 58 16.82 -39.86 25.85
C ARG A 58 16.94 -38.45 26.40
N MET A 59 17.86 -38.21 27.34
CA MET A 59 18.04 -36.88 27.93
C MET A 59 18.41 -35.83 26.89
N ILE A 60 19.35 -36.16 25.99
CA ILE A 60 19.76 -35.27 24.89
C ILE A 60 18.57 -34.97 23.99
N SER A 61 17.82 -36.00 23.58
CA SER A 61 16.63 -35.83 22.74
C SER A 61 15.55 -34.96 23.39
N THR A 62 15.26 -35.17 24.67
CA THR A 62 14.28 -34.34 25.40
C THR A 62 14.76 -32.89 25.53
N LEU A 63 16.05 -32.66 25.79
CA LEU A 63 16.62 -31.31 25.84
C LEU A 63 16.55 -30.62 24.47
N CYS A 64 16.92 -31.31 23.40
CA CYS A 64 16.79 -30.80 22.03
C CYS A 64 15.34 -30.44 21.70
N ALA A 65 14.37 -31.25 22.10
CA ALA A 65 12.95 -30.95 21.90
C ALA A 65 12.54 -29.62 22.57
N TRP A 66 12.93 -29.42 23.83
CA TRP A 66 12.64 -28.18 24.56
C TRP A 66 13.36 -26.96 24.00
N VAL A 67 14.63 -27.10 23.58
CA VAL A 67 15.37 -26.01 22.95
C VAL A 67 14.70 -25.59 21.63
N MET A 68 14.27 -26.55 20.80
CA MET A 68 13.55 -26.26 19.56
C MET A 68 12.18 -25.61 19.83
N LEU A 69 11.47 -26.03 20.88
CA LEU A 69 10.22 -25.40 21.28
C LEU A 69 10.42 -23.94 21.72
N ILE A 70 11.45 -23.66 22.51
CA ILE A 70 11.79 -22.29 22.94
C ILE A 70 12.19 -21.45 21.72
N ALA A 71 12.93 -22.01 20.75
CA ALA A 71 13.26 -21.33 19.50
C ALA A 71 12.01 -21.02 18.65
N ALA A 72 11.00 -21.90 18.66
CA ALA A 72 9.72 -21.63 18.01
C ALA A 72 8.98 -20.44 18.65
N ILE A 73 8.96 -20.36 19.99
CA ILE A 73 8.33 -19.26 20.73
C ILE A 73 9.08 -17.94 20.56
N ALA A 74 10.42 -17.99 20.44
CA ALA A 74 11.25 -16.82 20.19
C ALA A 74 10.99 -16.18 18.80
N GLY A 75 10.40 -16.93 17.85
CA GLY A 75 10.04 -16.40 16.54
C GLY A 75 11.26 -16.04 15.70
N PHE A 76 12.17 -17.00 15.48
CA PHE A 76 13.29 -16.79 14.57
C PHE A 76 12.80 -16.65 13.13
N TYR A 77 13.27 -15.59 12.45
CA TYR A 77 13.03 -15.38 11.03
C TYR A 77 14.36 -15.19 10.27
N TRP A 78 14.40 -15.76 9.07
CA TRP A 78 15.48 -15.52 8.11
C TRP A 78 15.00 -15.78 6.70
N GLY A 79 15.63 -15.08 5.76
CA GLY A 79 15.21 -15.04 4.37
C GLY A 79 14.04 -14.10 4.17
N THR A 80 13.89 -13.67 2.92
CA THR A 80 12.92 -12.66 2.52
C THR A 80 12.09 -13.19 1.37
N VAL A 81 10.78 -12.96 1.40
CA VAL A 81 9.88 -13.20 0.28
C VAL A 81 9.28 -11.89 -0.16
N SER A 82 9.33 -11.63 -1.47
CA SER A 82 8.67 -10.50 -2.09
C SER A 82 7.18 -10.81 -2.14
N VAL A 83 6.39 -10.16 -1.29
CA VAL A 83 4.93 -10.29 -1.32
C VAL A 83 4.39 -9.17 -2.21
N PRO A 84 3.60 -9.48 -3.24
CA PRO A 84 2.94 -8.46 -4.05
C PRO A 84 1.92 -7.71 -3.18
N VAL A 85 2.14 -6.42 -2.97
CA VAL A 85 1.19 -5.52 -2.31
C VAL A 85 0.79 -4.45 -3.31
N GLN A 86 -0.49 -4.36 -3.65
CA GLN A 86 -0.98 -3.26 -4.48
C GLN A 86 -1.00 -1.99 -3.63
N LYS A 87 -0.25 -0.97 -4.05
CA LYS A 87 -0.33 0.38 -3.50
C LYS A 87 -0.91 1.30 -4.57
N SER A 88 -2.21 1.54 -4.54
CA SER A 88 -2.79 2.66 -5.30
C SER A 88 -2.56 3.94 -4.51
N GLY A 89 -1.82 4.89 -5.07
CA GLY A 89 -1.54 6.17 -4.45
C GLY A 89 -1.09 7.18 -5.51
N LYS A 90 -1.08 8.46 -5.15
CA LYS A 90 -0.49 9.50 -5.99
C LYS A 90 0.86 9.92 -5.41
N GLU A 91 1.77 10.32 -6.28
CA GLU A 91 3.07 10.85 -5.87
C GLU A 91 3.18 12.29 -6.30
N VAL A 92 3.70 13.15 -5.42
CA VAL A 92 3.86 14.57 -5.72
C VAL A 92 5.25 15.00 -5.35
N SER A 93 5.96 15.62 -6.29
CA SER A 93 7.25 16.24 -5.99
C SER A 93 7.06 17.73 -5.80
N PHE A 94 7.38 18.23 -4.61
CA PHE A 94 7.48 19.65 -4.34
C PHE A 94 8.87 20.13 -4.72
N VAL A 95 8.94 21.07 -5.65
CA VAL A 95 10.18 21.71 -6.09
C VAL A 95 10.18 23.12 -5.55
N PHE A 96 11.01 23.41 -4.56
CA PHE A 96 11.14 24.75 -3.99
C PHE A 96 12.29 25.50 -4.63
N ASP A 97 11.99 26.67 -5.19
CA ASP A 97 13.00 27.68 -5.48
C ASP A 97 13.50 28.27 -4.16
N ILE A 98 14.80 28.12 -3.89
CA ILE A 98 15.48 28.69 -2.71
C ILE A 98 16.51 29.74 -3.13
N SER A 99 16.32 30.38 -4.28
CA SER A 99 17.14 31.51 -4.70
C SER A 99 16.94 32.72 -3.79
N TYR A 100 17.85 33.69 -3.88
CA TYR A 100 17.78 34.89 -3.04
C TYR A 100 16.55 35.75 -3.33
N SER A 101 16.00 35.75 -4.55
CA SER A 101 14.78 36.50 -4.87
C SER A 101 13.56 36.06 -4.04
N MET A 102 13.58 34.80 -3.56
CA MET A 102 12.56 34.26 -2.65
C MET A 102 12.64 34.81 -1.21
N GLU A 103 13.68 35.58 -0.86
CA GLU A 103 13.76 36.31 0.42
C GLU A 103 13.00 37.66 0.39
N ALA A 104 12.40 38.05 -0.72
CA ALA A 104 11.56 39.26 -0.80
C ALA A 104 10.37 39.19 0.17
N THR A 105 10.09 40.29 0.86
CA THR A 105 9.02 40.41 1.87
C THR A 105 7.72 40.98 1.31
N ASP A 106 7.43 40.67 0.05
CA ASP A 106 6.25 41.12 -0.70
C ASP A 106 5.10 40.09 -0.69
N ALA A 107 5.25 39.00 0.06
CA ALA A 107 4.20 38.00 0.26
C ALA A 107 3.18 38.46 1.32
N PRO A 108 1.95 37.89 1.34
CA PRO A 108 0.93 38.24 2.31
C PRO A 108 1.42 38.15 3.76
N GLY A 109 1.10 39.17 4.57
CA GLY A 109 1.53 39.23 5.98
C GLY A 109 2.95 39.74 6.20
N GLY A 110 3.64 40.26 5.17
CA GLY A 110 5.01 40.78 5.28
C GLY A 110 6.08 39.70 5.47
N MET A 111 5.70 38.44 5.24
CA MET A 111 6.59 37.29 5.24
C MET A 111 7.44 37.27 3.97
N THR A 112 8.53 36.52 4.00
CA THR A 112 9.29 36.26 2.77
C THR A 112 8.51 35.36 1.81
N ARG A 113 8.77 35.43 0.50
CA ARG A 113 8.17 34.51 -0.48
C ARG A 113 8.45 33.05 -0.13
N LEU A 114 9.65 32.74 0.36
CA LEU A 114 10.06 31.40 0.77
C LEU A 114 9.28 30.90 2.00
N GLU A 115 9.10 31.73 3.03
CA GLU A 115 8.26 31.40 4.19
C GLU A 115 6.80 31.20 3.79
N SER A 116 6.29 32.05 2.89
CA SER A 116 4.94 31.91 2.35
C SER A 116 4.77 30.59 1.60
N ALA A 117 5.76 30.19 0.78
CA ALA A 117 5.78 28.91 0.09
C ALA A 117 5.83 27.72 1.06
N ALA A 118 6.65 27.81 2.12
CA ALA A 118 6.74 26.78 3.16
C ALA A 118 5.41 26.61 3.91
N ASN A 119 4.77 27.71 4.31
CA ASN A 119 3.47 27.70 4.98
C ASN A 119 2.36 27.15 4.07
N TYR A 120 2.34 27.59 2.82
CA TYR A 120 1.39 27.11 1.82
C TYR A 120 1.53 25.61 1.57
N ALA A 121 2.76 25.11 1.43
CA ALA A 121 3.03 23.68 1.29
C ALA A 121 2.67 22.88 2.56
N SER A 122 2.93 23.44 3.74
CA SER A 122 2.53 22.83 5.02
C SER A 122 1.02 22.64 5.10
N GLU A 123 0.24 23.64 4.70
CA GLU A 123 -1.23 23.59 4.67
C GLU A 123 -1.76 22.59 3.62
N LEU A 124 -1.09 22.50 2.47
CA LEU A 124 -1.39 21.48 1.45
C LEU A 124 -1.20 20.07 2.02
N LEU A 125 -0.11 19.82 2.76
CA LEU A 125 0.17 18.52 3.38
C LEU A 125 -0.91 18.09 4.37
N ASP A 126 -1.53 19.03 5.11
CA ASP A 126 -2.61 18.72 6.05
C ASP A 126 -3.85 18.13 5.36
N HIS A 127 -4.00 18.36 4.05
CA HIS A 127 -5.13 17.92 3.26
C HIS A 127 -4.79 16.78 2.27
N MET A 128 -3.54 16.30 2.29
CA MET A 128 -3.09 15.15 1.50
C MET A 128 -3.26 13.86 2.32
N GLN A 129 -4.12 12.96 1.87
CA GLN A 129 -4.27 11.62 2.45
C GLN A 129 -3.83 10.58 1.43
N ASN A 130 -2.98 9.63 1.84
CA ASN A 130 -2.45 8.55 0.99
C ASN A 130 -1.67 9.06 -0.24
N VAL A 131 -0.95 10.18 -0.10
CA VAL A 131 -0.10 10.75 -1.15
C VAL A 131 1.35 10.71 -0.67
N SER A 132 2.24 10.08 -1.43
CA SER A 132 3.66 10.14 -1.11
C SER A 132 4.25 11.42 -1.70
N VAL A 133 5.02 12.17 -0.92
CA VAL A 133 5.59 13.46 -1.31
C VAL A 133 7.11 13.39 -1.31
N SER A 134 7.75 13.90 -2.36
CA SER A 134 9.19 14.20 -2.38
C SER A 134 9.43 15.69 -2.32
N VAL A 135 10.59 16.11 -1.81
CA VAL A 135 11.00 17.50 -1.78
C VAL A 135 12.33 17.68 -2.51
N VAL A 136 12.33 18.58 -3.48
CA VAL A 136 13.48 18.99 -4.27
C VAL A 136 13.76 20.46 -4.01
N LEU A 137 15.02 20.79 -3.79
CA LEU A 137 15.47 22.17 -3.64
C LEU A 137 16.15 22.61 -4.92
N ALA A 138 15.78 23.76 -5.44
CA ALA A 138 16.26 24.32 -6.70
C ALA A 138 16.87 25.71 -6.49
N LYS A 139 18.05 25.91 -7.05
CA LYS A 139 18.79 27.18 -7.15
C LYS A 139 19.55 27.14 -8.48
N GLY A 140 20.83 27.48 -8.56
CA GLY A 140 21.65 27.22 -9.77
C GLY A 140 21.72 25.73 -10.11
N GLU A 141 21.89 24.89 -9.10
CA GLU A 141 21.74 23.44 -9.16
C GLU A 141 20.49 22.98 -8.40
N ALA A 142 20.08 21.73 -8.62
CA ALA A 142 18.95 21.12 -7.92
C ALA A 142 19.35 19.80 -7.25
N THR A 143 18.79 19.56 -6.06
CA THR A 143 19.03 18.32 -5.31
C THR A 143 17.74 17.80 -4.68
N VAL A 144 17.61 16.47 -4.63
CA VAL A 144 16.50 15.81 -3.94
C VAL A 144 16.81 15.81 -2.45
N ALA A 145 16.15 16.69 -1.69
CA ALA A 145 16.37 16.80 -0.24
C ALA A 145 15.65 15.70 0.54
N ILE A 146 14.43 15.36 0.13
CA ILE A 146 13.65 14.26 0.69
C ILE A 146 13.15 13.37 -0.46
N PRO A 147 13.53 12.09 -0.51
CA PRO A 147 12.98 11.15 -1.48
C PRO A 147 11.49 10.90 -1.20
N VAL A 148 10.76 10.36 -2.17
CA VAL A 148 9.31 10.11 -2.07
C VAL A 148 8.98 9.34 -0.78
N THR A 149 8.21 9.97 0.11
CA THR A 149 7.86 9.44 1.44
C THR A 149 6.44 9.85 1.85
N GLU A 150 5.83 9.08 2.75
CA GLU A 150 4.57 9.42 3.42
C GLU A 150 4.81 10.05 4.81
N ASP A 151 6.09 10.21 5.21
CA ASP A 151 6.46 10.89 6.46
C ASP A 151 6.38 12.41 6.31
N TYR A 152 5.18 12.96 6.53
CA TYR A 152 4.94 14.40 6.48
C TYR A 152 5.66 15.17 7.60
N ASN A 153 6.06 14.53 8.70
CA ASN A 153 6.78 15.22 9.77
C ASN A 153 8.22 15.54 9.35
N ALA A 154 8.88 14.61 8.64
CA ALA A 154 10.19 14.86 8.04
C ALA A 154 10.13 16.03 7.05
N ILE A 155 9.07 16.08 6.23
CA ILE A 155 8.86 17.17 5.27
C ILE A 155 8.64 18.50 5.99
N ARG A 156 7.75 18.56 6.99
CA ARG A 156 7.52 19.78 7.79
C ARG A 156 8.82 20.29 8.44
N SER A 157 9.65 19.38 8.95
CA SER A 157 10.96 19.74 9.52
C SER A 157 11.86 20.41 8.48
N LEU A 158 11.89 19.91 7.25
CA LEU A 158 12.62 20.56 6.15
C LEU A 158 11.99 21.93 5.80
N LEU A 159 10.67 22.02 5.66
CA LEU A 159 9.97 23.26 5.33
C LEU A 159 10.29 24.38 6.33
N THR A 160 10.38 24.07 7.63
CA THR A 160 10.75 25.04 8.67
C THR A 160 12.21 25.51 8.63
N SER A 161 13.08 24.79 7.91
CA SER A 161 14.53 25.09 7.81
C SER A 161 14.97 25.54 6.41
N LEU A 162 14.01 25.78 5.49
CA LEU A 162 14.30 26.26 4.15
C LEU A 162 15.05 27.59 4.20
N SER A 163 16.19 27.64 3.51
CA SER A 163 16.94 28.88 3.33
C SER A 163 17.80 28.83 2.06
N PRO A 164 18.13 29.98 1.45
CA PRO A 164 19.02 30.02 0.30
C PRO A 164 20.44 29.53 0.57
N LYS A 165 20.82 29.38 1.84
CA LYS A 165 22.13 28.90 2.30
C LYS A 165 22.28 27.38 2.21
N LEU A 166 21.19 26.64 1.99
CA LEU A 166 21.22 25.20 1.84
C LEU A 166 21.93 24.75 0.55
N ILE A 167 21.94 25.59 -0.49
CA ILE A 167 22.64 25.33 -1.75
C ILE A 167 23.62 26.48 -2.05
N THR A 168 24.88 26.13 -2.31
CA THR A 168 25.97 27.09 -2.55
C THR A 168 26.00 27.62 -3.98
N SER A 169 25.42 26.92 -4.96
CA SER A 169 25.40 27.35 -6.35
C SER A 169 24.65 28.69 -6.51
N PRO A 170 25.22 29.71 -7.17
CA PRO A 170 24.53 30.95 -7.46
C PRO A 170 23.50 30.79 -8.60
N GLY A 171 22.55 31.71 -8.69
CA GLY A 171 21.51 31.74 -9.73
C GLY A 171 20.22 30.98 -9.38
N SER A 172 19.30 30.90 -10.34
CA SER A 172 18.07 30.12 -10.24
C SER A 172 17.83 29.34 -11.55
N SER A 173 17.58 28.04 -11.41
CA SER A 173 17.33 27.07 -12.48
C SER A 173 16.11 26.21 -12.10
N LEU A 174 14.94 26.66 -12.52
CA LEU A 174 13.70 25.90 -12.38
C LEU A 174 13.75 24.61 -13.21
N GLY A 175 14.41 24.65 -14.37
CA GLY A 175 14.56 23.46 -15.22
C GLY A 175 15.35 22.34 -14.54
N ASN A 176 16.46 22.66 -13.86
CA ASN A 176 17.19 21.65 -13.08
C ASN A 176 16.35 21.11 -11.93
N GLY A 177 15.56 21.95 -11.26
CA GLY A 177 14.61 21.55 -10.22
C GLY A 177 13.58 20.54 -10.72
N ILE A 178 12.93 20.84 -11.84
CA ILE A 178 11.92 19.95 -12.44
C ILE A 178 12.57 18.65 -12.93
N ARG A 179 13.78 18.70 -13.51
CA ARG A 179 14.50 17.50 -13.96
C ARG A 179 14.94 16.61 -12.80
N ALA A 180 15.36 17.22 -11.68
CA ALA A 180 15.64 16.48 -10.45
C ALA A 180 14.37 15.82 -9.89
N ALA A 181 13.21 16.48 -9.95
CA ALA A 181 11.93 15.88 -9.60
C ALA A 181 11.53 14.72 -10.53
N LEU A 182 11.72 14.86 -11.85
CA LEU A 182 11.52 13.76 -12.80
C LEU A 182 12.39 12.54 -12.46
N SER A 183 13.62 12.78 -11.99
CA SER A 183 14.53 11.71 -11.57
C SER A 183 14.24 11.13 -10.18
N SER A 184 13.47 11.84 -9.33
CA SER A 184 13.14 11.38 -7.98
C SER A 184 11.99 10.37 -7.97
N PHE A 185 11.18 10.33 -9.02
CA PHE A 185 10.13 9.32 -9.15
C PHE A 185 10.72 7.93 -9.45
N PRO A 186 10.25 6.86 -8.79
CA PRO A 186 10.72 5.52 -9.08
C PRO A 186 10.28 5.10 -10.49
N LYS A 187 11.23 4.67 -11.33
CA LYS A 187 10.96 4.23 -12.72
C LYS A 187 9.98 3.06 -12.85
N GLU A 188 9.75 2.32 -11.76
CA GLU A 188 8.86 1.15 -11.68
C GLU A 188 7.56 1.46 -10.92
N SER A 189 7.34 2.71 -10.50
CA SER A 189 6.10 3.14 -9.84
C SER A 189 5.01 3.36 -10.90
N SER A 190 3.84 2.75 -10.72
CA SER A 190 2.64 3.11 -11.50
C SER A 190 1.78 4.15 -10.78
N ARG A 191 2.29 4.81 -9.74
CA ARG A 191 1.53 5.84 -9.04
C ARG A 191 1.48 7.08 -9.93
N ALA A 192 0.32 7.71 -10.01
CA ALA A 192 0.19 8.95 -10.77
C ALA A 192 1.08 10.04 -10.15
N SER A 193 2.13 10.43 -10.88
CA SER A 193 3.12 11.42 -10.44
C SER A 193 2.72 12.83 -10.84
N PHE A 194 2.90 13.81 -9.95
CA PHE A 194 2.65 15.22 -10.16
C PHE A 194 3.86 16.05 -9.72
N ILE A 195 4.17 17.12 -10.44
CA ILE A 195 5.25 18.05 -10.03
C ILE A 195 4.63 19.40 -9.69
N TRP A 196 4.88 19.88 -8.47
CA TRP A 196 4.47 21.21 -8.01
C TRP A 196 5.69 22.06 -7.75
N VAL A 197 5.81 23.17 -8.47
CA VAL A 197 6.96 24.07 -8.41
C VAL A 197 6.56 25.34 -7.67
N PHE A 198 7.29 25.70 -6.62
CA PHE A 198 7.06 26.88 -5.78
C PHE A 198 8.15 27.89 -6.09
N THR A 199 7.82 28.99 -6.77
CA THR A 199 8.81 29.96 -7.30
C THR A 199 8.20 31.35 -7.52
N ASP A 200 9.04 32.36 -7.68
CA ASP A 200 8.69 33.68 -8.20
C ASP A 200 8.88 33.80 -9.73
N GLY A 201 9.39 32.75 -10.38
CA GLY A 201 9.52 32.67 -11.83
C GLY A 201 10.75 33.37 -12.41
N GLU A 202 11.69 33.85 -11.57
CA GLU A 202 12.95 34.40 -12.06
C GLU A 202 13.96 33.27 -12.32
N GLU A 203 14.24 33.00 -13.60
CA GLU A 203 15.23 32.01 -14.03
C GLU A 203 16.45 32.67 -14.67
N THR A 204 17.63 32.11 -14.43
CA THR A 204 18.91 32.60 -15.02
C THR A 204 19.26 31.87 -16.32
N ASP A 205 18.83 30.62 -16.46
CA ASP A 205 19.21 29.74 -17.57
C ASP A 205 18.18 29.63 -18.70
N SER A 206 17.00 30.21 -18.52
CA SER A 206 15.89 30.20 -19.51
C SER A 206 15.48 28.79 -19.97
N SER A 207 15.63 27.79 -19.10
CA SER A 207 15.43 26.37 -19.43
C SER A 207 13.99 25.90 -19.28
N LEU A 208 13.11 26.69 -18.67
CA LEU A 208 11.75 26.29 -18.30
C LEU A 208 10.93 25.74 -19.48
N ALA A 209 10.97 26.38 -20.66
CA ALA A 209 10.22 25.93 -21.84
C ALA A 209 10.62 24.52 -22.32
N GLN A 210 11.91 24.21 -22.25
CA GLN A 210 12.43 22.90 -22.64
C GLN A 210 11.99 21.84 -21.65
N VAL A 211 12.16 22.08 -20.35
CA VAL A 211 11.85 21.09 -19.32
C VAL A 211 10.35 20.86 -19.18
N LEU A 212 9.53 21.89 -19.37
CA LEU A 212 8.08 21.70 -19.45
C LEU A 212 7.67 20.88 -20.69
N SER A 213 8.46 20.85 -21.76
CA SER A 213 8.21 19.90 -22.86
C SER A 213 8.57 18.48 -22.42
N GLU A 214 9.70 18.29 -21.73
CA GLU A 214 10.14 17.00 -21.18
C GLU A 214 9.12 16.40 -20.18
N THR A 215 8.49 17.21 -19.33
CA THR A 215 7.45 16.72 -18.40
C THR A 215 6.22 16.25 -19.14
N VAL A 216 5.84 16.94 -20.22
CA VAL A 216 4.67 16.61 -21.03
C VAL A 216 4.98 15.35 -21.88
N ASP A 217 6.21 15.19 -22.38
CA ASP A 217 6.70 13.95 -23.03
C ASP A 217 6.64 12.74 -22.08
N CYS A 218 7.00 12.94 -20.80
CA CYS A 218 6.90 11.93 -19.75
C CYS A 218 5.46 11.68 -19.26
N GLY A 219 4.48 12.48 -19.70
CA GLY A 219 3.09 12.35 -19.25
C GLY A 219 2.83 12.82 -17.81
N ILE A 220 3.76 13.59 -17.21
CA ILE A 220 3.69 14.02 -15.81
C ILE A 220 3.12 15.43 -15.71
N PRO A 221 1.91 15.61 -15.12
CA PRO A 221 1.34 16.92 -14.87
C PRO A 221 2.25 17.81 -14.03
N THR A 222 2.39 19.08 -14.44
CA THR A 222 3.23 20.06 -13.75
C THR A 222 2.44 21.32 -13.44
N ALA A 223 2.43 21.74 -12.18
CA ALA A 223 1.83 22.98 -11.71
C ALA A 223 2.92 23.91 -11.19
N ILE A 224 2.94 25.16 -11.68
CA ILE A 224 3.82 26.22 -11.20
C ILE A 224 2.99 27.14 -10.31
N ILE A 225 3.46 27.36 -9.10
CA ILE A 225 2.80 28.10 -8.04
C ILE A 225 3.65 29.35 -7.79
N GLY A 226 3.07 30.50 -8.15
CA GLY A 226 3.73 31.80 -8.06
C GLY A 226 3.65 32.39 -6.67
N PHE A 227 4.78 32.86 -6.12
CA PHE A 227 4.85 33.57 -4.84
C PHE A 227 5.42 34.98 -5.03
N GLY A 228 4.83 35.95 -4.30
CA GLY A 228 5.23 37.36 -4.36
C GLY A 228 4.26 38.22 -5.18
N SER A 229 4.66 39.47 -5.40
CA SER A 229 3.88 40.47 -6.13
C SER A 229 4.43 40.67 -7.54
N GLU A 230 3.57 41.06 -8.49
CA GLU A 230 4.04 41.54 -9.82
C GLU A 230 4.81 42.88 -9.71
N HIS A 231 4.73 43.56 -8.56
CA HIS A 231 5.49 44.78 -8.29
C HIS A 231 6.92 44.46 -7.84
N GLU A 232 7.87 45.31 -8.23
CA GLU A 232 9.27 45.15 -7.84
C GLU A 232 9.44 45.34 -6.32
N SER A 233 10.16 44.39 -5.72
CA SER A 233 10.58 44.40 -4.34
C SER A 233 12.11 44.23 -4.27
N SER A 234 12.74 44.90 -3.31
CA SER A 234 14.19 44.88 -3.14
C SER A 234 14.61 43.72 -2.24
N VAL A 235 15.63 42.97 -2.68
CA VAL A 235 16.26 41.90 -1.90
C VAL A 235 17.78 42.06 -1.91
N LEU A 236 18.44 41.58 -0.87
CA LEU A 236 19.90 41.50 -0.83
C LEU A 236 20.38 40.29 -1.64
N ALA A 237 21.31 40.50 -2.55
CA ALA A 237 21.98 39.42 -3.26
C ALA A 237 22.78 38.53 -2.29
N GLY A 238 23.28 37.40 -2.77
CA GLY A 238 24.02 36.45 -1.93
C GLY A 238 25.31 36.96 -1.30
N ASP A 239 25.79 38.12 -1.73
CA ASP A 239 26.89 38.86 -1.10
C ASP A 239 26.48 39.62 0.18
N GLY A 240 25.18 39.69 0.47
CA GLY A 240 24.59 40.36 1.63
C GLY A 240 24.66 41.90 1.57
N THR A 241 25.06 42.49 0.45
CA THR A 241 25.32 43.94 0.34
C THR A 241 24.68 44.58 -0.89
N THR A 242 24.59 43.87 -2.02
CA THR A 242 23.99 44.40 -3.23
C THR A 242 22.47 44.29 -3.18
N SER A 243 21.75 45.41 -3.29
CA SER A 243 20.30 45.43 -3.43
C SER A 243 19.91 45.17 -4.88
N VAL A 244 19.05 44.19 -5.11
CA VAL A 244 18.53 43.77 -6.42
C VAL A 244 17.00 43.83 -6.37
N GLN A 245 16.39 44.35 -7.44
CA GLN A 245 14.93 44.36 -7.58
C GLN A 245 14.44 43.04 -8.19
N THR A 246 13.38 42.48 -7.64
CA THR A 246 12.77 41.22 -8.09
C THR A 246 11.25 41.33 -8.04
N ALA A 247 10.56 40.60 -8.92
CA ALA A 247 9.10 40.54 -8.97
C ALA A 247 8.63 39.16 -9.46
N LEU A 248 7.40 38.78 -9.11
CA LEU A 248 6.76 37.58 -9.63
C LEU A 248 6.58 37.70 -11.16
N ARG A 249 7.16 36.76 -11.91
CA ARG A 249 7.11 36.73 -13.39
C ARG A 249 5.94 35.92 -13.93
N SER A 250 4.74 36.13 -13.39
CA SER A 250 3.49 35.44 -13.75
C SER A 250 3.24 35.39 -15.27
N LYS A 251 3.32 36.55 -15.94
CA LYS A 251 3.08 36.71 -17.39
C LYS A 251 4.09 35.95 -18.23
N GLN A 252 5.34 35.88 -17.78
CA GLN A 252 6.38 35.14 -18.50
C GLN A 252 6.14 33.63 -18.38
N ILE A 253 5.84 33.14 -17.18
CA ILE A 253 5.50 31.73 -16.96
C ILE A 253 4.29 31.32 -17.80
N GLN A 254 3.21 32.12 -17.77
CA GLN A 254 2.00 31.85 -18.55
C GLN A 254 2.27 31.79 -20.06
N LYS A 255 3.05 32.75 -20.61
CA LYS A 255 3.47 32.71 -22.02
C LYS A 255 4.27 31.47 -22.35
N THR A 256 5.18 31.05 -21.47
CA THR A 256 5.97 29.83 -21.65
C THR A 256 5.07 28.60 -21.68
N ILE A 257 4.14 28.47 -20.72
CA ILE A 257 3.14 27.38 -20.67
C ILE A 257 2.31 27.33 -21.95
N GLU A 258 1.78 28.47 -22.40
CA GLU A 258 1.00 28.55 -23.63
C GLU A 258 1.82 28.13 -24.86
N SER A 259 3.09 28.52 -24.92
CA SER A 259 3.98 28.19 -26.04
C SER A 259 4.21 26.67 -26.14
N VAL A 260 4.38 26.01 -24.99
CA VAL A 260 4.57 24.56 -24.88
C VAL A 260 3.27 23.83 -25.23
N GLN A 261 2.13 24.27 -24.68
CA GLN A 261 0.82 23.69 -25.00
C GLN A 261 0.50 23.80 -26.49
N LYS A 262 0.72 24.97 -27.12
CA LYS A 262 0.52 25.16 -28.57
C LYS A 262 1.39 24.22 -29.40
N LYS A 263 2.63 23.97 -28.97
CA LYS A 263 3.56 23.05 -29.64
C LYS A 263 3.10 21.59 -29.51
N ALA A 264 2.65 21.19 -28.33
CA ALA A 264 2.20 19.82 -28.07
C ALA A 264 0.85 19.50 -28.73
N THR A 265 -0.09 20.45 -28.79
CA THR A 265 -1.36 20.28 -29.54
C THR A 265 -1.12 20.09 -31.04
N LYS A 266 -0.13 20.79 -31.62
CA LYS A 266 0.28 20.59 -33.03
C LYS A 266 0.85 19.20 -33.30
N GLN A 267 1.44 18.56 -32.29
CA GLN A 267 1.98 17.20 -32.38
C GLN A 267 0.93 16.09 -32.15
N LYS A 268 -0.37 16.43 -32.09
CA LYS A 268 -1.50 15.49 -31.95
C LYS A 268 -1.38 14.54 -30.74
N TRP A 269 -1.00 15.07 -29.57
CA TRP A 269 -1.07 14.26 -28.35
C TRP A 269 -2.53 14.11 -27.92
N ALA A 270 -3.02 12.87 -27.89
CA ALA A 270 -4.44 12.56 -27.65
C ALA A 270 -4.90 12.91 -26.22
N ASN A 271 -3.98 13.02 -25.27
CA ASN A 271 -4.21 13.41 -23.88
C ASN A 271 -3.03 14.26 -23.39
N LEU A 272 -3.19 15.59 -23.37
CA LEU A 272 -2.13 16.47 -22.89
C LEU A 272 -2.08 16.44 -21.35
N PRO A 273 -0.95 16.11 -20.71
CA PRO A 273 -0.80 16.26 -19.27
C PRO A 273 -0.97 17.72 -18.88
N LEU A 274 -1.59 17.93 -17.72
CA LEU A 274 -1.94 19.27 -17.24
C LEU A 274 -0.67 20.09 -16.99
N LEU A 275 -0.58 21.23 -17.67
CA LEU A 275 0.41 22.27 -17.43
C LEU A 275 -0.35 23.51 -16.97
N MET A 276 -0.12 23.98 -15.75
CA MET A 276 -0.83 25.14 -15.23
C MET A 276 0.04 26.06 -14.38
N PHE A 277 -0.33 27.34 -14.39
CA PHE A 277 0.14 28.34 -13.45
C PHE A 277 -1.00 28.72 -12.51
N THR A 278 -0.69 28.86 -11.24
CA THR A 278 -1.61 29.37 -10.22
C THR A 278 -0.85 30.35 -9.33
N ASP A 279 -1.43 31.52 -9.10
CA ASP A 279 -0.89 32.47 -8.15
C ASP A 279 -1.25 32.00 -6.72
N ALA A 280 -0.27 31.92 -5.82
CA ALA A 280 -0.52 31.47 -4.45
C ALA A 280 -1.44 32.42 -3.68
N SER A 281 -1.45 33.72 -4.04
CA SER A 281 -2.30 34.74 -3.42
C SER A 281 -3.77 34.66 -3.83
N GLU A 282 -4.09 33.94 -4.92
CA GLU A 282 -5.45 33.78 -5.41
C GLU A 282 -6.29 32.93 -4.44
N VAL A 283 -7.47 33.43 -4.07
CA VAL A 283 -8.40 32.70 -3.19
C VAL A 283 -8.81 31.39 -3.87
N GLY A 284 -8.57 30.26 -3.21
CA GLY A 284 -8.88 28.93 -3.75
C GLY A 284 -7.76 28.30 -4.59
N SER A 285 -6.58 28.93 -4.68
CA SER A 285 -5.39 28.36 -5.34
C SER A 285 -5.07 26.95 -4.84
N ALA A 286 -5.10 26.73 -3.52
CA ALA A 286 -4.82 25.43 -2.91
C ALA A 286 -5.90 24.39 -3.27
N TYR A 287 -7.17 24.80 -3.31
CA TYR A 287 -8.28 23.93 -3.73
C TYR A 287 -8.11 23.50 -5.19
N LYS A 288 -7.73 24.43 -6.07
CA LYS A 288 -7.45 24.18 -7.49
C LYS A 288 -6.28 23.21 -7.69
N LEU A 289 -5.28 23.20 -6.82
CA LEU A 289 -4.22 22.18 -6.83
C LEU A 289 -4.74 20.82 -6.33
N MET A 290 -5.48 20.84 -5.23
CA MET A 290 -5.96 19.63 -4.56
C MET A 290 -6.98 18.84 -5.37
N GLN A 291 -7.78 19.46 -6.24
CA GLN A 291 -8.75 18.73 -7.08
C GLN A 291 -8.08 17.68 -8.00
N TYR A 292 -6.81 17.86 -8.33
CA TYR A 292 -6.06 16.94 -9.19
C TYR A 292 -5.43 15.78 -8.40
N ILE A 293 -5.17 15.99 -7.11
CA ILE A 293 -4.62 14.97 -6.21
C ILE A 293 -5.71 14.20 -5.49
N LYS A 294 -6.83 14.82 -5.12
CA LYS A 294 -7.93 14.05 -4.53
C LYS A 294 -8.41 13.00 -5.54
N PRO A 295 -8.78 11.78 -5.09
CA PRO A 295 -9.47 10.84 -5.95
C PRO A 295 -10.64 11.60 -6.58
N SER A 296 -10.78 11.49 -7.89
CA SER A 296 -11.80 12.20 -8.65
C SER A 296 -13.14 11.93 -7.99
N THR A 297 -13.66 12.84 -7.17
CA THR A 297 -15.09 12.86 -6.89
C THR A 297 -15.72 13.15 -8.24
N PRO A 298 -16.54 12.26 -8.80
CA PRO A 298 -17.15 12.54 -10.09
C PRO A 298 -18.10 13.72 -9.90
N HIS A 299 -17.69 14.93 -10.31
CA HIS A 299 -18.62 16.03 -10.52
C HIS A 299 -18.33 16.69 -11.86
N GLN A 300 -19.40 16.64 -12.68
CA GLN A 300 -19.77 17.55 -13.75
C GLN A 300 -18.83 17.62 -14.95
N ASP A 301 -18.83 16.54 -15.74
CA ASP A 301 -18.84 16.68 -17.20
C ASP A 301 -19.55 15.46 -17.83
N PRO A 302 -20.78 15.61 -18.37
CA PRO A 302 -21.56 14.48 -18.92
C PRO A 302 -21.06 13.95 -20.27
N HIS A 303 -19.94 14.45 -20.80
CA HIS A 303 -19.48 14.12 -22.15
C HIS A 303 -18.24 13.23 -22.27
N ASN A 304 -17.63 12.76 -21.17
CA ASN A 304 -16.44 11.90 -21.29
C ASN A 304 -16.40 10.75 -20.27
N MET A 305 -17.33 9.80 -20.42
CA MET A 305 -17.47 8.63 -19.54
C MET A 305 -16.59 7.43 -19.95
N GLN A 306 -15.83 7.55 -21.05
CA GLN A 306 -14.93 6.51 -21.55
C GLN A 306 -13.47 6.74 -21.15
N ALA A 307 -12.99 8.00 -21.11
CA ALA A 307 -11.60 8.30 -20.71
C ALA A 307 -11.32 8.11 -19.20
N SER A 308 -12.37 8.07 -18.38
CA SER A 308 -12.29 7.88 -16.92
C SER A 308 -12.17 6.41 -16.50
N LYS A 309 -12.45 5.44 -17.39
CA LYS A 309 -12.26 4.01 -17.11
C LYS A 309 -10.82 3.54 -17.31
N GLU A 310 -10.04 4.20 -18.17
CA GLU A 310 -8.63 3.83 -18.41
C GLU A 310 -7.66 4.41 -17.36
N LYS A 311 -7.97 5.55 -16.73
CA LYS A 311 -7.07 6.20 -15.75
C LYS A 311 -7.17 5.69 -14.31
N ALA A 312 -8.13 4.81 -14.01
CA ALA A 312 -8.22 4.10 -12.73
C ALA A 312 -7.36 2.81 -12.70
N ALA A 313 -6.64 2.50 -13.79
CA ALA A 313 -5.88 1.27 -13.97
C ALA A 313 -4.48 1.27 -13.31
N ASP A 314 -4.06 2.35 -12.67
CA ASP A 314 -2.66 2.55 -12.26
C ASP A 314 -2.35 2.10 -10.81
N ALA A 315 -2.82 0.90 -10.43
CA ALA A 315 -2.40 0.26 -9.18
C ALA A 315 -1.28 -0.74 -9.46
N SER A 316 -0.03 -0.34 -9.22
CA SER A 316 1.14 -1.21 -9.35
C SER A 316 1.24 -2.10 -8.14
N VAL A 317 1.51 -3.35 -8.44
CA VAL A 317 1.95 -4.35 -7.48
C VAL A 317 3.39 -3.99 -7.10
N VAL A 318 3.58 -3.33 -5.96
CA VAL A 318 4.90 -3.13 -5.37
C VAL A 318 5.25 -4.36 -4.55
N TYR A 319 6.46 -4.86 -4.68
CA TYR A 319 6.93 -6.00 -3.91
C TYR A 319 7.43 -5.52 -2.55
N GLU A 320 6.69 -5.85 -1.49
CA GLU A 320 7.15 -5.62 -0.13
C GLU A 320 7.98 -6.82 0.33
N VAL A 321 9.19 -6.56 0.81
CA VAL A 321 10.12 -7.58 1.28
C VAL A 321 9.70 -8.01 2.68
N LYS A 322 8.95 -9.10 2.81
CA LYS A 322 8.57 -9.67 4.11
C LYS A 322 9.56 -10.75 4.55
N SER A 323 9.97 -10.70 5.81
CA SER A 323 10.76 -11.75 6.44
C SER A 323 9.92 -13.02 6.59
N ILE A 324 10.51 -14.19 6.32
CA ILE A 324 9.82 -15.48 6.45
C ILE A 324 9.98 -16.00 7.89
N PRO A 325 8.90 -16.13 8.68
CA PRO A 325 8.98 -16.75 10.00
C PRO A 325 9.25 -18.25 9.86
N ARG A 326 10.17 -18.78 10.68
CA ARG A 326 10.59 -20.20 10.64
C ARG A 326 10.11 -21.00 11.84
N SER A 327 9.27 -20.41 12.68
CA SER A 327 8.64 -21.04 13.84
C SER A 327 8.02 -22.43 13.54
N PRO A 328 7.34 -22.67 12.39
CA PRO A 328 6.79 -23.99 12.06
C PRO A 328 7.86 -25.08 11.93
N MET A 329 9.03 -24.75 11.39
CA MET A 329 10.16 -25.68 11.25
C MET A 329 10.67 -26.13 12.63
N PHE A 330 10.78 -25.19 13.58
CA PHE A 330 11.20 -25.49 14.95
C PHE A 330 10.16 -26.31 15.72
N ILE A 331 8.86 -26.07 15.51
CA ILE A 331 7.78 -26.91 16.07
C ILE A 331 7.92 -28.36 15.57
N GLY A 332 8.14 -28.55 14.26
CA GLY A 332 8.34 -29.88 13.68
C GLY A 332 9.54 -30.61 14.29
N LEU A 333 10.69 -29.93 14.44
CA LEU A 333 11.88 -30.49 15.09
C LEU A 333 11.63 -30.81 16.57
N ALA A 334 10.87 -29.97 17.30
CA ALA A 334 10.52 -30.22 18.69
C ALA A 334 9.71 -31.51 18.84
N ILE A 335 8.69 -31.70 18.00
CA ILE A 335 7.86 -32.92 17.98
C ILE A 335 8.72 -34.15 17.64
N PHE A 336 9.59 -34.04 16.62
CA PHE A 336 10.49 -35.12 16.21
C PHE A 336 11.40 -35.60 17.37
N PHE A 337 12.10 -34.68 18.02
CA PHE A 337 12.96 -35.01 19.16
C PHE A 337 12.17 -35.49 20.39
N PHE A 338 10.94 -35.02 20.58
CA PHE A 338 10.06 -35.51 21.62
C PHE A 338 9.70 -36.98 21.37
N VAL A 339 9.27 -37.34 20.16
CA VAL A 339 8.93 -38.72 19.77
C VAL A 339 10.14 -39.65 19.90
N ILE A 340 11.31 -39.22 19.41
CA ILE A 340 12.57 -39.98 19.55
C ILE A 340 12.91 -40.26 21.03
N SER A 341 12.59 -39.34 21.93
CA SER A 341 12.85 -39.54 23.36
C SER A 341 12.05 -40.71 23.95
N PHE A 342 10.85 -41.01 23.41
CA PHE A 342 10.07 -42.18 23.79
C PHE A 342 10.62 -43.48 23.20
N VAL A 343 11.15 -43.45 21.98
CA VAL A 343 11.80 -44.62 21.36
C VAL A 343 12.98 -45.11 22.22
N PHE A 344 13.79 -44.18 22.75
CA PHE A 344 14.88 -44.53 23.66
C PHE A 344 14.42 -44.99 25.07
N CYS A 345 13.14 -44.79 25.43
CA CYS A 345 12.58 -45.22 26.70
C CYS A 345 12.14 -46.71 26.70
N GLU A 346 11.65 -47.22 25.57
CA GLU A 346 10.79 -48.42 25.56
C GLU A 346 11.49 -49.76 25.26
N PHE A 347 12.74 -49.78 24.81
CA PHE A 347 13.39 -51.04 24.48
C PHE A 347 14.16 -51.65 25.66
N ASN A 348 13.44 -52.42 26.47
CA ASN A 348 13.90 -53.58 27.26
C ASN A 348 15.27 -53.47 27.97
N SER A 349 15.26 -53.20 29.28
CA SER A 349 16.40 -53.50 30.16
C SER A 349 16.01 -53.94 31.59
N LEU A 350 14.73 -54.20 31.86
CA LEU A 350 14.25 -54.66 33.16
C LEU A 350 13.37 -55.92 32.99
N PRO A 351 13.83 -57.12 33.37
CA PRO A 351 13.02 -58.34 33.35
C PRO A 351 11.75 -58.23 34.20
N GLN A 352 11.79 -57.46 35.30
CA GLN A 352 10.65 -57.29 36.21
C GLN A 352 9.52 -56.40 35.65
N PHE A 353 9.82 -55.46 34.74
CA PHE A 353 8.80 -54.63 34.07
C PHE A 353 8.34 -55.20 32.72
N ALA A 354 8.90 -56.34 32.29
CA ALA A 354 8.55 -56.97 31.03
C ALA A 354 7.13 -57.60 31.00
N LYS A 355 6.43 -57.68 32.15
CA LYS A 355 5.10 -58.31 32.25
C LYS A 355 3.92 -57.41 31.86
N ASN A 356 4.07 -56.09 31.81
CA ASN A 356 2.98 -55.23 31.34
C ASN A 356 2.96 -55.11 29.82
N SER A 357 2.38 -56.15 29.18
CA SER A 357 2.11 -56.22 27.73
C SER A 357 1.32 -55.02 27.20
N ALA A 358 0.50 -54.36 28.03
CA ALA A 358 -0.32 -53.22 27.64
C ALA A 358 0.50 -51.96 27.27
N ALA A 359 1.58 -51.67 28.00
CA ALA A 359 2.43 -50.49 27.72
C ALA A 359 3.25 -50.67 26.45
N LYS A 360 3.85 -51.86 26.25
CA LYS A 360 4.60 -52.24 25.03
C LYS A 360 3.72 -52.21 23.78
N LYS A 361 2.45 -52.62 23.91
CA LYS A 361 1.47 -52.52 22.82
C LYS A 361 1.08 -51.07 22.58
N GLY A 362 0.86 -50.27 23.62
CA GLY A 362 0.47 -48.86 23.48
C GLY A 362 1.50 -47.97 22.79
N THR A 363 2.80 -48.19 23.01
CA THR A 363 3.89 -47.41 22.40
C THR A 363 4.28 -47.89 21.00
N LEU A 364 4.24 -49.20 20.73
CA LEU A 364 4.33 -49.73 19.38
C LEU A 364 3.12 -49.27 18.55
N LEU A 365 1.91 -49.29 19.13
CA LEU A 365 0.71 -48.75 18.50
C LEU A 365 0.84 -47.24 18.32
N ALA A 366 1.36 -46.47 19.27
CA ALA A 366 1.53 -45.02 19.13
C ALA A 366 2.61 -44.64 18.11
N SER A 367 3.69 -45.40 18.00
CA SER A 367 4.74 -45.19 17.00
C SER A 367 4.34 -45.67 15.60
N ILE A 368 3.59 -46.77 15.50
CA ILE A 368 2.94 -47.21 14.26
C ILE A 368 1.81 -46.24 13.88
N VAL A 369 1.02 -45.72 14.82
CA VAL A 369 0.00 -44.70 14.58
C VAL A 369 0.63 -43.36 14.21
N PHE A 370 1.80 -43.00 14.77
CA PHE A 370 2.55 -41.81 14.37
C PHE A 370 3.17 -41.98 12.97
N ALA A 371 3.78 -43.13 12.68
CA ALA A 371 4.29 -43.46 11.34
C ALA A 371 3.17 -43.63 10.30
N ALA A 372 2.01 -44.15 10.71
CA ALA A 372 0.79 -44.25 9.92
C ALA A 372 0.12 -42.89 9.76
N MET A 373 0.14 -42.00 10.75
CA MET A 373 -0.30 -40.60 10.58
C MET A 373 0.58 -39.85 9.58
N LEU A 374 1.86 -40.22 9.46
CA LEU A 374 2.78 -39.68 8.45
C LEU A 374 2.60 -40.32 7.05
N THR A 375 1.92 -41.47 6.93
CA THR A 375 1.80 -42.24 5.66
C THR A 375 0.36 -42.50 5.19
N SER A 376 -0.65 -42.31 6.04
CA SER A 376 -2.07 -42.62 5.78
C SER A 376 -2.80 -41.54 4.98
N CYS A 377 -2.06 -40.73 4.23
CA CYS A 377 -2.59 -39.66 3.38
C CYS A 377 -1.81 -39.57 2.07
N SER A 378 -1.42 -40.71 1.46
CA SER A 378 -0.66 -40.70 0.19
C SER A 378 -1.30 -39.82 -0.89
N GLY A 379 -2.65 -39.81 -0.98
CA GLY A 379 -3.38 -38.92 -1.89
C GLY A 379 -3.28 -37.44 -1.49
N LYS A 380 -3.52 -37.10 -0.22
CA LYS A 380 -3.44 -35.69 0.25
C LYS A 380 -2.02 -35.13 0.20
N VAL A 381 -1.02 -35.98 0.47
CA VAL A 381 0.40 -35.61 0.38
C VAL A 381 0.80 -35.38 -1.08
N SER A 382 0.31 -36.22 -2.00
CA SER A 382 0.50 -36.02 -3.46
C SER A 382 -0.16 -34.73 -3.94
N ASN A 383 -1.41 -34.47 -3.53
CA ASN A 383 -2.13 -33.24 -3.85
C ASN A 383 -1.41 -32.01 -3.28
N GLY A 384 -0.96 -32.09 -2.03
CA GLY A 384 -0.18 -31.03 -1.37
C GLY A 384 1.15 -30.76 -2.07
N ALA A 385 1.85 -31.80 -2.55
CA ALA A 385 3.06 -31.66 -3.33
C ALA A 385 2.80 -30.93 -4.66
N LYS A 386 1.73 -31.29 -5.37
CA LYS A 386 1.32 -30.60 -6.61
C LYS A 386 0.91 -29.14 -6.39
N ILE A 387 0.21 -28.84 -5.29
CA ILE A 387 -0.09 -27.45 -4.89
C ILE A 387 1.21 -26.69 -4.60
N LEU A 388 2.20 -27.34 -3.98
CA LEU A 388 3.51 -26.72 -3.73
C LEU A 388 4.27 -26.45 -5.04
N GLU A 389 4.28 -27.40 -5.98
CA GLU A 389 4.86 -27.22 -7.32
C GLU A 389 4.19 -26.05 -8.06
N GLY A 390 2.85 -26.01 -8.09
CA GLY A 390 2.11 -24.90 -8.68
C GLY A 390 2.45 -23.55 -8.05
N ARG A 391 2.66 -23.52 -6.72
CA ARG A 391 3.09 -22.30 -6.02
C ARG A 391 4.54 -21.91 -6.33
N LEU A 392 5.42 -22.87 -6.57
CA LEU A 392 6.80 -22.60 -7.00
C LEU A 392 6.82 -22.00 -8.41
N ASP A 393 6.02 -22.55 -9.33
CA ASP A 393 5.91 -22.02 -10.69
C ASP A 393 5.28 -20.63 -10.69
N TYR A 394 4.24 -20.43 -9.89
CA TYR A 394 3.63 -19.11 -9.65
C TYR A 394 4.67 -18.09 -9.19
N ASN A 395 5.52 -18.44 -8.21
CA ASN A 395 6.57 -17.56 -7.72
C ASN A 395 7.68 -17.29 -8.76
N ARG A 396 7.91 -18.23 -9.69
CA ARG A 396 8.82 -18.08 -10.83
C ARG A 396 8.21 -17.28 -11.98
N LYS A 397 6.95 -16.82 -11.83
CA LYS A 397 6.14 -16.20 -12.88
C LYS A 397 5.85 -17.12 -14.07
N ASP A 398 6.04 -18.43 -13.90
CA ASP A 398 5.55 -19.43 -14.85
C ASP A 398 4.09 -19.74 -14.54
N TYR A 399 3.22 -18.83 -14.97
CA TYR A 399 1.79 -18.95 -14.68
C TYR A 399 1.13 -20.10 -15.43
N GLN A 400 1.68 -20.52 -16.57
CA GLN A 400 1.16 -21.67 -17.32
C GLN A 400 1.46 -22.98 -16.58
N GLY A 401 2.71 -23.14 -16.09
CA GLY A 401 3.07 -24.25 -15.20
C GLY A 401 2.26 -24.26 -13.91
N ALA A 402 2.06 -23.09 -13.30
CA ALA A 402 1.23 -22.96 -12.10
C ALA A 402 -0.22 -23.41 -12.33
N ILE A 403 -0.86 -22.96 -13.43
CA ILE A 403 -2.22 -23.36 -13.78
C ILE A 403 -2.30 -24.88 -13.99
N ALA A 404 -1.36 -25.46 -14.73
CA ALA A 404 -1.33 -26.91 -14.97
C ALA A 404 -1.24 -27.69 -13.65
N ASN A 405 -0.32 -27.33 -12.77
CA ASN A 405 -0.12 -27.99 -11.49
C ASN A 405 -1.31 -27.81 -10.53
N PHE A 406 -1.93 -26.63 -10.49
CA PHE A 406 -3.12 -26.43 -9.66
C PHE A 406 -4.37 -27.12 -10.24
N LEU A 407 -4.54 -27.19 -11.56
CA LEU A 407 -5.62 -27.96 -12.19
C LEU A 407 -5.47 -29.46 -11.88
N GLU A 408 -4.26 -30.00 -12.05
CA GLU A 408 -3.95 -31.39 -11.74
C GLU A 408 -4.22 -31.70 -10.25
N ALA A 409 -3.77 -30.82 -9.35
CA ALA A 409 -4.05 -30.94 -7.93
C ALA A 409 -5.55 -30.90 -7.61
N TYR A 410 -6.31 -30.04 -8.29
CA TYR A 410 -7.76 -29.92 -8.12
C TYR A 410 -8.49 -31.20 -8.57
N ASP A 411 -8.17 -31.70 -9.76
CA ASP A 411 -8.81 -32.90 -10.32
C ASP A 411 -8.48 -34.15 -9.49
N SER A 412 -7.23 -34.29 -9.09
CA SER A 412 -6.79 -35.35 -8.17
C SER A 412 -7.50 -35.23 -6.81
N ALA A 413 -7.53 -34.05 -6.21
CA ALA A 413 -8.22 -33.81 -4.93
C ALA A 413 -9.71 -34.16 -5.01
N LYS A 414 -10.38 -33.78 -6.11
CA LYS A 414 -11.79 -34.12 -6.36
C LYS A 414 -12.03 -35.62 -6.48
N SER A 415 -11.12 -36.36 -7.15
CA SER A 415 -11.22 -37.82 -7.26
C SER A 415 -11.04 -38.55 -5.93
N THR A 416 -10.26 -37.95 -5.01
CA THR A 416 -9.95 -38.50 -3.68
C THR A 416 -10.84 -37.97 -2.55
N ASP A 417 -11.87 -37.17 -2.86
CA ASP A 417 -12.71 -36.44 -1.90
C ASP A 417 -11.91 -35.61 -0.86
N ASP A 418 -10.73 -35.10 -1.26
CA ASP A 418 -9.88 -34.26 -0.42
C ASP A 418 -10.28 -32.79 -0.52
N LYS A 419 -11.36 -32.44 0.17
CA LYS A 419 -11.93 -31.07 0.16
C LYS A 419 -10.89 -30.00 0.47
N THR A 420 -9.99 -30.24 1.43
CA THR A 420 -8.99 -29.23 1.81
C THR A 420 -8.05 -28.90 0.65
N SER A 421 -7.44 -29.90 0.01
CA SER A 421 -6.59 -29.68 -1.15
C SER A 421 -7.35 -29.10 -2.34
N GLN A 422 -8.63 -29.48 -2.50
CA GLN A 422 -9.50 -28.90 -3.52
C GLN A 422 -9.64 -27.37 -3.35
N GLU A 423 -9.89 -26.90 -2.12
CA GLU A 423 -10.00 -25.47 -1.83
C GLU A 423 -8.68 -24.72 -2.05
N TYR A 424 -7.54 -25.30 -1.65
CA TYR A 424 -6.23 -24.71 -1.89
C TYR A 424 -5.87 -24.65 -3.38
N ALA A 425 -6.22 -25.68 -4.15
CA ALA A 425 -5.99 -25.71 -5.59
C ALA A 425 -6.86 -24.67 -6.32
N LEU A 426 -8.15 -24.55 -5.97
CA LEU A 426 -9.03 -23.49 -6.47
C LEU A 426 -8.50 -22.10 -6.15
N PHE A 427 -8.04 -21.88 -4.92
CA PHE A 427 -7.46 -20.62 -4.51
C PHE A 427 -6.16 -20.29 -5.26
N GLY A 428 -5.30 -21.30 -5.49
CA GLY A 428 -4.10 -21.18 -6.32
C GLY A 428 -4.42 -20.79 -7.75
N LEU A 429 -5.42 -21.42 -8.38
CA LEU A 429 -5.89 -21.05 -9.71
C LEU A 429 -6.41 -19.62 -9.76
N ALA A 430 -7.29 -19.25 -8.81
CA ALA A 430 -7.85 -17.92 -8.73
C ALA A 430 -6.75 -16.85 -8.60
N SER A 431 -5.76 -17.10 -7.74
CA SER A 431 -4.62 -16.21 -7.54
C SER A 431 -3.76 -16.09 -8.80
N THR A 432 -3.61 -17.19 -9.54
CA THR A 432 -2.86 -17.20 -10.81
C THR A 432 -3.56 -16.40 -11.90
N TYR A 433 -4.89 -16.52 -12.01
CA TYR A 433 -5.68 -15.68 -12.92
C TYR A 433 -5.63 -14.19 -12.54
N LEU A 434 -5.65 -13.86 -11.25
CA LEU A 434 -5.48 -12.47 -10.80
C LEU A 434 -4.14 -11.88 -11.23
N MET A 435 -3.07 -12.66 -11.21
CA MET A 435 -1.75 -12.20 -11.68
C MET A 435 -1.67 -11.96 -13.19
N GLN A 436 -2.62 -12.51 -13.94
CA GLN A 436 -2.77 -12.30 -15.38
C GLN A 436 -3.80 -11.19 -15.69
N ASP A 437 -4.30 -10.48 -14.67
CA ASP A 437 -5.42 -9.52 -14.73
C ASP A 437 -6.74 -10.13 -15.27
N GLU A 438 -6.86 -11.45 -15.24
CA GLU A 438 -8.08 -12.19 -15.61
C GLU A 438 -9.07 -12.24 -14.43
N ASN A 439 -9.60 -11.08 -14.05
CA ASN A 439 -10.44 -10.93 -12.86
C ASN A 439 -11.74 -11.76 -12.91
N GLU A 440 -12.35 -11.93 -14.09
CA GLU A 440 -13.54 -12.76 -14.26
C GLU A 440 -13.24 -14.26 -14.05
N SER A 441 -12.13 -14.73 -14.61
CA SER A 441 -11.65 -16.11 -14.41
C SER A 441 -11.38 -16.38 -12.94
N ALA A 442 -10.76 -15.43 -12.24
CA ALA A 442 -10.49 -15.53 -10.81
C ALA A 442 -11.77 -15.62 -9.96
N ILE A 443 -12.76 -14.75 -10.21
CA ILE A 443 -14.06 -14.79 -9.51
C ILE A 443 -14.74 -16.14 -9.69
N LYS A 444 -14.78 -16.69 -10.90
CA LYS A 444 -15.38 -18.01 -11.17
C LYS A 444 -14.72 -19.13 -10.37
N ARG A 445 -13.43 -19.01 -10.05
CA ARG A 445 -12.73 -19.97 -9.17
C ARG A 445 -13.01 -19.71 -7.70
N PHE A 446 -13.07 -18.45 -7.27
CA PHE A 446 -13.45 -18.08 -5.91
C PHE A 446 -14.88 -18.52 -5.55
N GLU A 447 -15.83 -18.44 -6.47
CA GLU A 447 -17.22 -18.88 -6.23
C GLU A 447 -17.36 -20.39 -6.05
N GLN A 448 -16.37 -21.18 -6.50
CA GLN A 448 -16.33 -22.61 -6.26
C GLN A 448 -15.84 -22.97 -4.85
N ILE A 449 -15.26 -22.01 -4.12
CA ILE A 449 -14.73 -22.23 -2.78
C ILE A 449 -15.85 -22.24 -1.76
N THR A 450 -15.94 -23.29 -0.96
CA THR A 450 -17.06 -23.48 -0.03
C THR A 450 -16.92 -22.63 1.24
N PRO A 451 -18.03 -22.28 1.92
CA PRO A 451 -17.98 -21.63 3.24
C PRO A 451 -17.29 -22.46 4.34
N SER A 452 -17.10 -23.76 4.12
CA SER A 452 -16.35 -24.67 5.00
C SER A 452 -14.84 -24.66 4.77
N ALA A 453 -14.33 -23.88 3.82
CA ALA A 453 -12.91 -23.77 3.55
C ALA A 453 -12.13 -23.21 4.76
N PRO A 454 -10.81 -23.47 4.85
CA PRO A 454 -9.94 -22.89 5.88
C PRO A 454 -10.08 -21.37 5.98
N GLU A 455 -10.03 -20.84 7.22
CA GLU A 455 -10.25 -19.41 7.50
C GLU A 455 -9.34 -18.49 6.68
N ASN A 456 -8.06 -18.86 6.52
CA ASN A 456 -7.11 -18.11 5.72
C ASN A 456 -7.51 -18.03 4.22
N ILE A 457 -8.13 -19.07 3.68
CA ILE A 457 -8.62 -19.06 2.30
C ILE A 457 -9.86 -18.20 2.22
N ARG A 458 -10.83 -18.43 3.11
CA ARG A 458 -12.08 -17.65 3.15
C ARG A 458 -11.83 -16.16 3.30
N PHE A 459 -10.92 -15.77 4.20
CA PHE A 459 -10.48 -14.39 4.34
C PHE A 459 -9.97 -13.85 3.00
N SER A 460 -9.05 -14.57 2.37
CA SER A 460 -8.40 -14.15 1.12
C SER A 460 -9.40 -14.05 -0.03
N VAL A 461 -10.37 -14.97 -0.11
CA VAL A 461 -11.45 -14.95 -1.10
C VAL A 461 -12.31 -13.70 -0.93
N TYR A 462 -12.79 -13.43 0.28
CA TYR A 462 -13.59 -12.24 0.54
C TYR A 462 -12.79 -10.96 0.30
N TYR A 463 -11.56 -10.89 0.80
CA TYR A 463 -10.69 -9.73 0.62
C TYR A 463 -10.43 -9.44 -0.86
N ASN A 464 -10.03 -10.45 -1.65
CA ASN A 464 -9.76 -10.27 -3.08
C ASN A 464 -11.04 -9.99 -3.88
N SER A 465 -12.16 -10.65 -3.56
CA SER A 465 -13.45 -10.37 -4.20
C SER A 465 -13.93 -8.94 -3.90
N GLY A 466 -13.64 -8.43 -2.69
CA GLY A 466 -13.88 -7.04 -2.32
C GLY A 466 -13.06 -6.06 -3.15
N ILE A 467 -11.77 -6.35 -3.36
CA ILE A 467 -10.90 -5.53 -4.23
C ILE A 467 -11.43 -5.51 -5.66
N ILE A 468 -11.78 -6.67 -6.22
CA ILE A 468 -12.30 -6.74 -7.60
C ILE A 468 -13.64 -6.00 -7.71
N ALA A 469 -14.54 -6.16 -6.74
CA ALA A 469 -15.81 -5.44 -6.71
C ALA A 469 -15.59 -3.92 -6.63
N HIS A 470 -14.64 -3.47 -5.81
CA HIS A 470 -14.27 -2.07 -5.69
C HIS A 470 -13.73 -1.51 -7.01
N LYS A 471 -12.80 -2.25 -7.67
CA LYS A 471 -12.26 -1.90 -9.00
C LYS A 471 -13.37 -1.81 -10.06
N ASN A 472 -14.39 -2.64 -9.97
CA ASN A 472 -15.54 -2.64 -10.88
C ASN A 472 -16.60 -1.56 -10.55
N GLY A 473 -16.39 -0.76 -9.50
CA GLY A 473 -17.33 0.29 -9.06
C GLY A 473 -18.56 -0.23 -8.32
N ASP A 474 -18.59 -1.51 -7.93
CA ASP A 474 -19.64 -2.08 -7.08
C ASP A 474 -19.25 -1.96 -5.61
N TYR A 475 -19.31 -0.72 -5.11
CA TYR A 475 -18.85 -0.37 -3.76
C TYR A 475 -19.69 -1.02 -2.66
N ALA A 476 -20.99 -1.24 -2.90
CA ALA A 476 -21.87 -1.96 -1.98
C ALA A 476 -21.42 -3.42 -1.80
N LYS A 477 -21.12 -4.12 -2.91
CA LYS A 477 -20.59 -5.49 -2.85
C LYS A 477 -19.20 -5.50 -2.23
N ALA A 478 -18.34 -4.54 -2.58
CA ALA A 478 -16.99 -4.42 -2.01
C ALA A 478 -17.02 -4.29 -0.48
N ALA A 479 -17.81 -3.36 0.05
CA ALA A 479 -17.99 -3.17 1.48
C ALA A 479 -18.49 -4.46 2.16
N LYS A 480 -19.47 -5.15 1.56
CA LYS A 480 -19.96 -6.43 2.08
C LYS A 480 -18.84 -7.48 2.15
N MET A 481 -18.03 -7.59 1.10
CA MET A 481 -16.93 -8.55 1.05
C MET A 481 -15.84 -8.23 2.08
N PHE A 482 -15.45 -6.96 2.25
CA PHE A 482 -14.48 -6.59 3.29
C PHE A 482 -15.02 -6.80 4.71
N LYS A 483 -16.32 -6.56 4.93
CA LYS A 483 -16.96 -6.89 6.20
C LYS A 483 -16.89 -8.40 6.49
N ASN A 484 -17.22 -9.25 5.51
CA ASN A 484 -17.10 -10.71 5.66
C ASN A 484 -15.65 -11.16 5.92
N ALA A 485 -14.65 -10.47 5.34
CA ALA A 485 -13.25 -10.73 5.63
C ALA A 485 -12.90 -10.37 7.09
N LEU A 486 -13.39 -9.24 7.59
CA LEU A 486 -13.18 -8.78 8.97
C LEU A 486 -13.91 -9.63 10.03
N GLU A 487 -15.00 -10.30 9.65
CA GLU A 487 -15.65 -11.31 10.51
C GLU A 487 -14.75 -12.53 10.74
N ILE A 488 -13.80 -12.79 9.85
CA ILE A 488 -12.82 -13.87 9.99
C ILE A 488 -11.57 -13.37 10.71
N ASP A 489 -11.01 -12.23 10.28
CA ASP A 489 -9.86 -11.59 10.91
C ASP A 489 -10.14 -10.11 11.17
N SER A 490 -10.59 -9.81 12.38
CA SER A 490 -10.91 -8.45 12.82
C SER A 490 -9.68 -7.58 13.07
N THR A 491 -8.47 -8.15 13.07
CA THR A 491 -7.22 -7.41 13.31
C THR A 491 -6.65 -6.82 12.02
N ASN A 492 -7.14 -7.27 10.86
CA ASN A 492 -6.63 -6.85 9.57
C ASN A 492 -6.92 -5.38 9.25
N ILE A 493 -5.89 -4.53 9.35
CA ILE A 493 -6.00 -3.09 9.12
C ILE A 493 -6.39 -2.79 7.67
N ASN A 494 -5.82 -3.49 6.70
CA ASN A 494 -6.09 -3.24 5.28
C ASN A 494 -7.55 -3.53 4.92
N ALA A 495 -8.15 -4.58 5.50
CA ALA A 495 -9.57 -4.87 5.30
C ALA A 495 -10.47 -3.80 5.92
N LYS A 496 -10.07 -3.17 7.05
CA LYS A 496 -10.79 -2.03 7.65
C LYS A 496 -10.73 -0.80 6.76
N ILE A 497 -9.54 -0.44 6.30
CA ILE A 497 -9.32 0.70 5.39
C ILE A 497 -10.16 0.50 4.12
N ASN A 498 -10.06 -0.68 3.49
CA ASN A 498 -10.80 -0.95 2.26
C ASN A 498 -12.32 -1.00 2.47
N LEU A 499 -12.79 -1.43 3.63
CA LEU A 499 -14.20 -1.36 4.01
C LEU A 499 -14.66 0.10 4.11
N GLU A 500 -13.92 0.93 4.83
CA GLU A 500 -14.23 2.35 5.02
C GLU A 500 -14.28 3.09 3.68
N LEU A 501 -13.24 2.95 2.85
CA LEU A 501 -13.21 3.51 1.50
C LEU A 501 -14.41 3.05 0.65
N SER A 502 -14.75 1.76 0.71
CA SER A 502 -15.90 1.25 -0.04
C SER A 502 -17.24 1.78 0.48
N LEU A 503 -17.37 2.06 1.78
CA LEU A 503 -18.58 2.66 2.35
C LEU A 503 -18.72 4.13 1.98
N GLU A 504 -17.62 4.88 2.02
CA GLU A 504 -17.60 6.29 1.60
C GLU A 504 -18.00 6.43 0.14
N GLU A 505 -17.37 5.66 -0.76
CA GLU A 505 -17.68 5.69 -2.19
C GLU A 505 -19.13 5.25 -2.47
N ASN A 506 -19.63 4.24 -1.76
CA ASN A 506 -21.02 3.83 -1.87
C ASN A 506 -21.99 4.92 -1.39
N ALA A 507 -21.67 5.65 -0.32
CA ALA A 507 -22.48 6.76 0.18
C ALA A 507 -22.47 7.94 -0.81
N VAL A 508 -21.32 8.22 -1.44
CA VAL A 508 -21.22 9.23 -2.49
C VAL A 508 -22.06 8.82 -3.71
N GLN A 509 -22.02 7.55 -4.12
CA GLN A 509 -22.83 7.03 -5.23
C GLN A 509 -24.34 7.07 -4.92
N ALA A 510 -24.75 6.74 -3.70
CA ALA A 510 -26.14 6.81 -3.27
C ALA A 510 -26.68 8.25 -3.27
N ARG A 511 -25.92 9.20 -2.72
CA ARG A 511 -26.29 10.64 -2.72
C ARG A 511 -26.47 11.19 -4.14
N LYS A 512 -25.62 10.76 -5.09
CA LYS A 512 -25.76 11.13 -6.51
C LYS A 512 -27.01 10.55 -7.16
N SER A 513 -27.35 9.32 -6.79
CA SER A 513 -28.56 8.65 -7.28
C SER A 513 -29.81 9.37 -6.74
N GLU A 514 -29.83 9.75 -5.46
CA GLU A 514 -30.92 10.52 -4.82
C GLU A 514 -31.06 11.95 -5.38
N GLN A 515 -29.95 12.61 -5.70
CA GLN A 515 -29.96 13.92 -6.39
C GLN A 515 -30.50 13.82 -7.82
N GLN A 516 -30.39 12.66 -8.48
CA GLN A 516 -30.99 12.41 -9.81
C GLN A 516 -32.45 11.94 -9.74
N LEU A 517 -32.87 11.35 -8.62
CA LEU A 517 -34.20 10.77 -8.42
C LEU A 517 -35.20 11.72 -7.73
N SER A 518 -34.77 12.88 -7.25
CA SER A 518 -35.67 13.88 -6.68
C SER A 518 -36.53 14.50 -7.79
N PRO A 519 -37.86 14.24 -7.86
CA PRO A 519 -38.73 15.05 -8.69
C PRO A 519 -38.69 16.45 -8.09
N VAL A 520 -38.58 17.47 -8.93
CA VAL A 520 -38.76 18.88 -8.55
C VAL A 520 -40.11 19.02 -7.84
N THR A 521 -40.10 18.85 -6.52
CA THR A 521 -41.24 19.12 -5.68
C THR A 521 -41.13 20.60 -5.41
N LYS A 522 -41.92 21.38 -6.14
CA LYS A 522 -42.08 22.81 -5.93
C LYS A 522 -42.55 23.01 -4.48
N GLU A 523 -41.62 23.27 -3.58
CA GLU A 523 -41.95 24.00 -2.37
C GLU A 523 -42.30 25.43 -2.83
N LYS A 524 -43.59 25.76 -2.67
CA LYS A 524 -44.07 27.13 -2.81
C LYS A 524 -43.42 27.95 -1.70
N GLU A 525 -42.37 28.69 -2.04
CA GLU A 525 -42.03 29.89 -1.28
C GLU A 525 -43.19 30.88 -1.50
N GLU A 526 -43.93 31.17 -0.43
CA GLU A 526 -44.89 32.28 -0.40
C GLU A 526 -44.12 33.59 -0.54
N VAL A 527 -43.98 34.04 -1.78
CA VAL A 527 -43.46 35.36 -2.13
C VAL A 527 -44.34 36.41 -1.46
N SER A 528 -43.73 37.33 -0.72
CA SER A 528 -44.41 38.45 -0.07
C SER A 528 -45.32 39.18 -1.08
N PRO A 529 -46.56 39.57 -0.72
CA PRO A 529 -47.47 40.28 -1.63
C PRO A 529 -46.82 41.52 -2.26
N LEU A 530 -45.91 42.17 -1.52
CA LEU A 530 -45.15 43.32 -1.98
C LEU A 530 -44.15 42.97 -3.09
N GLU A 531 -43.44 41.84 -2.98
CA GLU A 531 -42.53 41.38 -4.03
C GLU A 531 -43.32 41.02 -5.30
N SER A 532 -44.47 40.34 -5.17
CA SER A 532 -45.32 40.04 -6.34
C SER A 532 -45.85 41.29 -7.04
N ALA A 533 -46.16 42.34 -6.27
CA ALA A 533 -46.58 43.64 -6.79
C ALA A 533 -45.41 44.37 -7.48
N ILE A 534 -44.20 44.29 -6.94
CA ILE A 534 -42.99 44.86 -7.54
C ILE A 534 -42.65 44.15 -8.85
N TYR A 535 -42.69 42.81 -8.86
CA TYR A 535 -42.40 42.02 -10.07
C TYR A 535 -43.43 42.25 -11.18
N SER A 536 -44.72 42.39 -10.85
CA SER A 536 -45.75 42.71 -11.84
C SER A 536 -45.57 44.12 -12.43
N LEU A 537 -45.25 45.11 -11.60
CA LEU A 537 -44.93 46.47 -12.05
C LEU A 537 -43.66 46.53 -12.91
N LEU A 538 -42.62 45.77 -12.55
CA LEU A 538 -41.40 45.67 -13.35
C LEU A 538 -41.69 45.09 -14.73
N ARG A 539 -42.48 44.01 -14.76
CA ARG A 539 -42.85 43.32 -15.99
C ARG A 539 -43.71 44.21 -16.90
N GLU A 540 -44.65 44.94 -16.34
CA GLU A 540 -45.47 45.89 -17.09
C GLU A 540 -44.61 47.00 -17.71
N LYS A 541 -43.68 47.57 -16.95
CA LYS A 541 -42.71 48.56 -17.46
C LYS A 541 -41.79 48.02 -18.55
N GLU A 542 -41.28 46.80 -18.39
CA GLU A 542 -40.46 46.15 -19.42
C GLU A 542 -41.27 45.89 -20.69
N THR A 543 -42.54 45.49 -20.56
CA THR A 543 -43.41 45.24 -21.71
C THR A 543 -43.74 46.53 -22.48
N GLU A 544 -43.97 47.63 -21.76
CA GLU A 544 -44.14 48.97 -22.33
C GLU A 544 -42.88 49.47 -23.03
N GLN A 545 -41.70 49.29 -22.42
CA GLN A 545 -40.42 49.63 -23.04
C GLN A 545 -40.17 48.81 -24.32
N TRP A 546 -40.49 47.52 -24.30
CA TRP A 546 -40.34 46.65 -25.46
C TRP A 546 -41.28 47.04 -26.60
N LYS A 547 -42.54 47.38 -26.29
CA LYS A 547 -43.51 47.89 -27.28
C LYS A 547 -43.09 49.23 -27.88
N ASN A 548 -42.59 50.16 -27.06
CA ASN A 548 -42.10 51.45 -27.55
C ASN A 548 -40.85 51.28 -28.42
N SER A 549 -39.94 50.36 -28.07
CA SER A 549 -38.77 50.03 -28.90
C SER A 549 -39.15 49.38 -30.24
N GLN A 550 -40.20 48.57 -30.29
CA GLN A 550 -40.74 48.05 -31.56
C GLN A 550 -41.43 49.12 -32.40
N LYS A 551 -42.08 50.10 -31.78
CA LYS A 551 -42.73 51.21 -32.49
C LYS A 551 -41.69 52.17 -33.11
N ASP A 552 -40.64 52.49 -32.36
CA ASP A 552 -39.51 53.32 -32.84
C ASP A 552 -38.73 52.64 -33.98
N SER A 553 -38.63 51.31 -33.99
CA SER A 553 -37.99 50.56 -35.08
C SER A 553 -38.89 50.39 -36.30
N ALA A 554 -40.21 50.31 -36.12
CA ALA A 554 -41.17 50.30 -37.22
C ALA A 554 -41.28 51.68 -37.92
N GLU A 555 -41.20 52.79 -37.18
CA GLU A 555 -41.20 54.15 -37.75
C GLU A 555 -39.87 54.53 -38.44
N ARG A 556 -38.74 53.94 -38.03
CA ARG A 556 -37.45 54.13 -38.73
C ARG A 556 -37.35 53.32 -40.02
N ASN A 557 -38.01 52.17 -40.11
CA ASN A 557 -37.97 51.30 -41.30
C ASN A 557 -38.92 51.75 -42.43
N SER A 558 -39.81 52.72 -42.19
CA SER A 558 -40.74 53.25 -43.21
C SER A 558 -40.23 54.53 -43.90
N LEU A 559 -39.05 55.03 -43.54
CA LEU A 559 -38.45 56.25 -44.08
C LEU A 559 -37.33 56.01 -45.11
N ASP A 560 -37.01 54.75 -45.43
CA ASP A 560 -35.91 54.35 -46.31
C ASP A 560 -36.37 53.57 -47.57
N TYR A 561 -37.53 53.93 -48.13
CA TYR A 561 -37.95 53.52 -49.48
C TYR A 561 -38.58 54.67 -50.27
#